data_AF-A0A2T6K4Q6-F1
#
_entry.id   AF-A0A2T6K4Q6-F1
#
_cell.length_a   1.000
_cell.length_b   1.000
_cell.length_c   1.000
_cell.angle_alpha   90.00
_cell.angle_beta   90.00
_cell.angle_gamma   90.00
#
_symmetry.space_group_name_H-M   'P 1'
#
loop_
_entity.id
_entity.type
_entity.pdbx_description
1 polymer ?
#
loop_
_entity_poly.entity_id
_entity_poly.type
_entity_poly.pdbx_seq_one_letter_code
_entity_poly.pdbx_strand_id
1 'polypeptide(L)'
;MLEHVRSGKCQITSQGSKFIQACQLYEAKQITLDQLLLVTEKLGFKNVLDAFHNVPGTSLQSNFFIKDVKGKSLGITLSDDLFKMNDGTQSKSMVEEIEGRWNLGETAWNEKNPNLEIKYDINN
;
A
#
# COMPACT_ATOMS: atom_id res chain seq x y z
N MET A 1 4.27 4.13 6.00
CA MET A 1 3.29 5.21 5.67
C MET A 1 3.54 6.51 6.43
N LEU A 2 3.38 6.56 7.77
CA LEU A 2 3.55 7.82 8.53
C LEU A 2 4.96 8.42 8.38
N GLU A 3 5.98 7.56 8.38
CA GLU A 3 7.37 7.95 8.10
C GLU A 3 7.52 8.64 6.73
N HIS A 4 6.90 8.07 5.69
CA HIS A 4 6.89 8.66 4.36
C HIS A 4 6.11 9.98 4.29
N VAL A 5 4.96 10.09 4.96
CA VAL A 5 4.21 11.35 5.06
C VAL A 5 5.04 12.44 5.74
N ARG A 6 5.77 12.08 6.81
CA ARG A 6 6.67 13.00 7.52
C ARG A 6 7.80 13.51 6.62
N SER A 7 8.27 12.71 5.65
CA SER A 7 9.29 13.14 4.68
C SER A 7 8.81 14.28 3.77
N GLY A 8 7.51 14.54 3.68
CA GLY A 8 6.92 15.60 2.85
C GLY A 8 6.83 15.25 1.36
N LYS A 9 7.34 14.09 0.94
CA LYS A 9 7.25 13.62 -0.44
C LYS A 9 5.81 13.25 -0.82
N CYS A 10 5.47 13.47 -2.08
CA CYS A 10 4.19 13.04 -2.65
C CYS A 10 3.94 11.53 -2.44
N GLN A 11 2.83 11.18 -1.79
CA GLN A 11 2.47 9.78 -1.48
C GLN A 11 1.45 9.17 -2.44
N ILE A 12 0.70 10.02 -3.14
CA ILE A 12 -0.36 9.62 -4.06
C ILE A 12 -0.51 10.69 -5.14
N THR A 13 -1.10 10.32 -6.27
CA THR A 13 -1.39 11.26 -7.35
C THR A 13 -2.73 11.97 -7.23
N SER A 14 -3.67 11.45 -6.41
CA SER A 14 -4.99 12.05 -6.26
C SER A 14 -4.98 13.26 -5.32
N GLN A 15 -5.56 14.36 -5.79
CA GLN A 15 -5.72 15.57 -4.98
C GLN A 15 -6.78 15.33 -3.90
N GLY A 16 -6.50 15.75 -2.66
CA GLY A 16 -7.50 15.77 -1.58
C GLY A 16 -7.81 14.43 -0.91
N SER A 17 -6.87 13.46 -0.89
CA SER A 17 -7.07 12.23 -0.13
C SER A 17 -7.23 12.51 1.36
N LYS A 18 -8.42 12.20 1.87
CA LYS A 18 -8.76 12.28 3.30
C LYS A 18 -7.88 11.37 4.16
N PHE A 19 -7.42 10.23 3.61
CA PHE A 19 -6.52 9.33 4.34
C PHE A 19 -5.15 9.98 4.54
N ILE A 20 -4.55 10.55 3.49
CA ILE A 20 -3.26 11.25 3.60
C ILE A 20 -3.38 12.47 4.52
N GLN A 21 -4.48 13.22 4.43
CA GLN A 21 -4.74 14.33 5.35
C GLN A 21 -4.81 13.86 6.81
N ALA A 22 -5.46 12.74 7.10
CA ALA A 22 -5.49 12.18 8.46
C ALA A 22 -4.08 11.80 8.95
N CYS A 23 -3.25 11.18 8.09
CA CYS A 23 -1.85 10.92 8.42
C CYS A 23 -1.08 12.21 8.75
N GLN A 24 -1.25 13.28 7.96
CA GLN A 24 -0.62 14.58 8.19
C GLN A 24 -1.09 15.23 9.50
N LEU A 25 -2.39 15.15 9.81
CA LEU A 25 -2.95 15.67 11.06
C LEU A 25 -2.41 14.89 12.28
N TYR A 26 -2.24 13.57 12.15
CA TYR A 26 -1.66 12.75 13.21
C TYR A 26 -0.18 13.11 13.45
N GLU A 27 0.61 13.27 12.39
CA GLU A 27 2.00 13.73 12.49
C GLU A 27 2.10 15.11 13.15
N ALA A 28 1.14 15.99 12.88
CA ALA A 28 1.02 17.30 13.53
C ALA A 28 0.42 17.25 14.95
N LYS A 29 0.17 16.05 15.52
CA LYS A 29 -0.44 15.81 16.84
C LYS A 29 -1.82 16.45 17.02
N GLN A 30 -2.56 16.65 15.92
CA GLN A 30 -3.89 17.26 15.93
C GLN A 30 -5.02 16.23 16.10
N ILE A 31 -4.73 14.96 15.81
CA ILE A 31 -5.64 13.84 16.06
C ILE A 31 -4.92 12.74 16.84
N THR A 32 -5.70 11.93 17.55
CA THR A 32 -5.23 10.75 18.28
C THR A 32 -4.96 9.57 17.34
N LEU A 33 -4.23 8.57 17.83
CA LEU A 33 -4.00 7.32 17.11
C LEU A 33 -5.33 6.62 16.79
N ASP A 34 -6.27 6.58 17.74
CA ASP A 34 -7.60 5.97 17.53
C ASP A 34 -8.37 6.63 16.40
N GLN A 35 -8.31 7.96 16.30
CA GLN A 35 -8.92 8.69 15.19
C GLN A 35 -8.26 8.36 13.85
N LEU A 36 -6.93 8.24 13.81
CA LEU A 36 -6.21 7.81 12.62
C LEU A 36 -6.60 6.37 12.22
N LEU A 37 -6.69 5.45 13.18
CA LEU A 37 -7.09 4.06 12.94
C LEU A 37 -8.50 3.98 12.36
N LEU A 38 -9.46 4.74 12.89
CA LEU A 38 -10.83 4.80 12.35
C LEU A 38 -10.89 5.30 10.90
N VAL A 39 -10.05 6.27 10.54
CA VAL A 39 -9.96 6.75 9.15
C VAL A 39 -9.28 5.70 8.27
N THR A 40 -8.24 5.03 8.79
CA THR A 40 -7.47 4.00 8.08
C THR A 40 -8.34 2.80 7.74
N GLU A 41 -9.14 2.31 8.68
CA GLU A 41 -10.09 1.22 8.48
C GLU A 41 -11.09 1.53 7.36
N LYS A 42 -11.63 2.76 7.34
CA LYS A 42 -12.66 3.15 6.37
C LYS A 42 -12.10 3.49 4.99
N LEU A 43 -10.93 4.11 4.92
CA LEU A 43 -10.42 4.74 3.70
C LEU A 43 -9.08 4.20 3.22
N GLY A 44 -8.22 3.73 4.12
CA GLY A 44 -6.84 3.31 3.80
C GLY A 44 -6.79 2.12 2.83
N PHE A 45 -7.79 1.24 2.90
CA PHE A 45 -7.82 0.00 2.12
C PHE A 45 -8.90 -0.05 1.04
N LYS A 46 -9.74 0.99 0.92
CA LYS A 46 -10.95 0.98 0.10
C LYS A 46 -10.71 0.54 -1.34
N ASN A 47 -9.65 1.06 -1.98
CA ASN A 47 -9.31 0.72 -3.37
C ASN A 47 -8.25 -0.37 -3.46
N VAL A 48 -7.41 -0.49 -2.43
CA VAL A 48 -6.24 -1.39 -2.42
C VAL A 48 -6.71 -2.85 -2.45
N LEU A 49 -7.69 -3.21 -1.62
CA LEU A 49 -8.13 -4.61 -1.52
C LEU A 49 -8.77 -5.14 -2.80
N ASP A 50 -9.39 -4.27 -3.61
CA ASP A 50 -9.92 -4.65 -4.93
C ASP A 50 -8.81 -4.77 -5.97
N ALA A 51 -7.83 -3.87 -5.94
CA ALA A 51 -6.76 -3.83 -6.92
C ALA A 51 -5.62 -4.84 -6.66
N PHE A 52 -5.47 -5.32 -5.43
CA PHE A 52 -4.28 -6.07 -5.00
C PHE A 52 -3.97 -7.32 -5.84
N HIS A 53 -5.00 -8.14 -6.14
CA HIS A 53 -4.83 -9.35 -6.94
C HIS A 53 -4.98 -9.09 -8.46
N ASN A 54 -5.28 -7.85 -8.86
CA ASN A 54 -5.52 -7.47 -10.25
C ASN A 54 -4.23 -6.95 -10.89
N VAL A 55 -3.36 -7.86 -11.31
CA VAL A 55 -2.13 -7.54 -12.04
C VAL A 55 -2.40 -7.60 -13.56
N PRO A 56 -2.17 -6.52 -14.32
CA PRO A 56 -2.38 -6.53 -15.77
C PRO A 56 -1.57 -7.63 -16.47
N GLY A 57 -2.19 -8.35 -17.40
CA GLY A 57 -1.51 -9.33 -18.25
C GLY A 57 -1.14 -10.65 -17.58
N THR A 58 -1.51 -10.86 -16.31
CA THR A 58 -1.26 -12.13 -15.60
C THR A 58 -2.51 -12.57 -14.85
N SER A 59 -2.71 -13.87 -14.73
CA SER A 59 -3.58 -14.44 -13.70
C SER A 59 -2.70 -14.77 -12.49
N LEU A 60 -2.91 -14.08 -11.37
CA LEU A 60 -2.28 -14.50 -10.12
C LEU A 60 -2.77 -15.91 -9.81
N GLN A 61 -1.86 -16.88 -9.76
CA GLN A 61 -2.19 -18.25 -9.35
C GLN A 61 -2.49 -18.35 -7.84
N SER A 62 -2.03 -17.36 -7.06
CA SER A 62 -2.16 -17.31 -5.61
C SER A 62 -3.12 -16.21 -5.19
N ASN A 63 -4.03 -16.52 -4.25
CA ASN A 63 -4.88 -15.52 -3.60
C ASN A 63 -4.32 -15.30 -2.20
N PHE A 64 -3.62 -14.19 -1.95
CA PHE A 64 -2.98 -13.92 -0.65
C PHE A 64 -3.97 -13.66 0.48
N PHE A 65 -5.15 -13.16 0.12
CA PHE A 65 -6.29 -13.02 1.02
C PHE A 65 -7.59 -13.08 0.22
N ILE A 66 -8.69 -13.34 0.92
CA ILE A 66 -10.05 -13.14 0.40
C ILE A 66 -10.76 -12.09 1.23
N LYS A 67 -11.60 -11.28 0.58
CA LYS A 67 -12.54 -10.40 1.29
C LYS A 67 -13.60 -11.27 1.94
N ASP A 68 -13.79 -11.10 3.23
CA ASP A 68 -14.77 -11.84 4.01
C ASP A 68 -15.71 -10.85 4.71
N VAL A 69 -16.96 -11.23 4.92
CA VAL A 69 -17.94 -10.41 5.63
C VAL A 69 -18.43 -11.19 6.83
N LYS A 70 -18.01 -10.76 8.02
CA LYS A 70 -18.49 -11.35 9.29
C LYS A 70 -19.58 -10.47 9.87
N GLY A 71 -20.83 -10.87 9.62
CA GLY A 71 -22.01 -10.11 10.03
C GLY A 71 -22.13 -8.79 9.28
N LYS A 72 -21.98 -7.66 9.98
CA LYS A 72 -22.00 -6.30 9.38
C LYS A 72 -20.61 -5.73 9.13
N SER A 73 -19.55 -6.46 9.47
CA SER A 73 -18.17 -5.99 9.35
C SER A 73 -17.49 -6.61 8.14
N LEU A 74 -16.91 -5.76 7.30
CA LEU A 74 -15.99 -6.19 6.24
C LEU A 74 -14.66 -6.56 6.87
N GLY A 75 -14.11 -7.70 6.48
CA GLY A 75 -12.80 -8.18 6.90
C GLY A 75 -12.05 -8.84 5.74
N ILE A 76 -10.90 -9.39 6.06
CA ILE A 76 -10.14 -10.25 5.15
C ILE A 76 -9.76 -11.53 5.89
N THR A 77 -9.73 -12.63 5.15
CA THR A 77 -9.16 -13.90 5.61
C THR A 77 -7.88 -14.14 4.82
N LEU A 78 -6.76 -14.26 5.52
CA LEU A 78 -5.45 -14.53 4.92
C LEU A 78 -5.39 -15.99 4.45
N SER A 79 -4.64 -16.25 3.38
CA SER A 79 -4.45 -17.59 2.85
C SER A 79 -3.09 -18.18 3.21
N ASP A 80 -2.96 -19.50 3.03
CA ASP A 80 -1.69 -20.22 3.17
C ASP A 80 -0.59 -19.72 2.23
N ASP A 81 -0.97 -19.20 1.05
CA ASP A 81 0.02 -18.72 0.07
C ASP A 81 0.77 -17.48 0.56
N LEU A 82 0.12 -16.63 1.38
CA LEU A 82 0.80 -15.52 2.04
C LEU A 82 1.85 -16.03 3.03
N PHE A 83 1.53 -17.06 3.81
CA PHE A 83 2.46 -17.63 4.77
C PHE A 83 3.64 -18.35 4.09
N LYS A 84 3.40 -19.07 2.99
CA LYS A 84 4.48 -19.69 2.19
C LYS A 84 5.46 -18.66 1.63
N MET A 85 4.98 -17.49 1.23
CA MET A 85 5.84 -16.40 0.75
C MET A 85 6.79 -15.92 1.85
N ASN A 86 6.32 -15.88 3.10
CA ASN A 86 7.14 -15.50 4.25
C ASN A 86 8.25 -16.53 4.57
N ASP A 87 8.03 -17.81 4.25
CA ASP A 87 9.02 -18.88 4.44
C ASP A 87 10.08 -18.95 3.32
N GLY A 88 9.85 -18.23 2.21
CA GLY A 88 10.76 -18.19 1.08
C GLY A 88 12.08 -17.44 1.37
N THR A 89 13.11 -17.69 0.57
CA THR A 89 14.42 -17.02 0.70
C THR A 89 14.35 -15.51 0.47
N GLN A 90 13.39 -15.06 -0.35
CA GLN A 90 13.17 -13.65 -0.70
C GLN A 90 12.50 -12.84 0.42
N SER A 91 11.95 -13.49 1.45
CA SER A 91 11.38 -12.80 2.62
C SER A 91 12.40 -11.88 3.29
N LYS A 92 13.69 -12.29 3.28
CA LYS A 92 14.80 -11.55 3.88
C LYS A 92 15.08 -10.20 3.23
N SER A 93 14.74 -10.03 1.95
CA SER A 93 14.95 -8.80 1.20
C SER A 93 13.64 -8.03 0.96
N MET A 94 12.52 -8.53 1.50
CA MET A 94 11.20 -7.99 1.18
C MET A 94 11.02 -6.57 1.73
N VAL A 95 11.58 -6.27 2.90
CA VAL A 95 11.51 -4.92 3.49
C VAL A 95 12.30 -3.93 2.64
N GLU A 96 13.52 -4.28 2.24
CA GLU A 96 14.36 -3.47 1.37
C GLU A 96 13.73 -3.26 0.00
N GLU A 97 13.05 -4.28 -0.54
CA GLU A 97 12.34 -4.21 -1.81
C GLU A 97 11.14 -3.26 -1.74
N ILE A 98 10.32 -3.37 -0.69
CA ILE A 98 9.18 -2.48 -0.44
C ILE A 98 9.65 -1.04 -0.33
N GLU A 99 10.67 -0.77 0.50
CA GLU A 99 11.21 0.58 0.69
C GLU A 99 11.85 1.12 -0.60
N GLY A 100 12.57 0.27 -1.35
CA GLY A 100 13.15 0.65 -2.63
C GLY A 100 12.08 1.06 -3.65
N ARG A 101 11.00 0.29 -3.77
CA ARG A 101 9.87 0.62 -4.65
C ARG A 101 9.12 1.85 -4.20
N TRP A 102 8.93 2.01 -2.89
CA TRP A 102 8.26 3.18 -2.35
C TRP A 102 9.05 4.45 -2.69
N ASN A 103 10.36 4.44 -2.43
CA ASN A 103 11.25 5.55 -2.77
C ASN A 103 11.26 5.86 -4.27
N LEU A 104 11.23 4.84 -5.12
CA LEU A 104 11.16 5.01 -6.57
C LEU A 104 9.86 5.72 -6.98
N GLY A 105 8.70 5.26 -6.48
CA GLY A 105 7.39 5.85 -6.76
C GLY A 105 7.30 7.29 -6.30
N GLU A 106 7.71 7.58 -5.06
CA GLU A 106 7.78 8.95 -4.55
C GLU A 106 8.68 9.84 -5.43
N THR A 107 9.88 9.37 -5.76
CA THR A 107 10.82 10.15 -6.56
C THR A 107 10.22 10.50 -7.91
N ALA A 108 9.63 9.51 -8.61
CA ALA A 108 8.99 9.75 -9.90
C ALA A 108 7.85 10.78 -9.83
N TRP A 109 6.98 10.72 -8.80
CA TRP A 109 5.88 11.66 -8.65
C TRP A 109 6.33 13.08 -8.28
N ASN A 110 7.41 13.22 -7.50
CA ASN A 110 7.94 14.53 -7.10
C ASN A 110 8.73 15.21 -8.22
N GLU A 111 9.52 14.45 -8.99
CA GLU A 111 10.30 14.98 -10.11
C GLU A 111 9.41 15.49 -11.25
N LYS A 112 8.18 14.97 -11.38
CA LYS A 112 7.22 15.29 -12.47
C LYS A 112 7.84 15.21 -13.88
N ASN A 113 8.91 14.44 -14.02
CA ASN A 113 9.66 14.33 -15.26
C ASN A 113 8.95 13.33 -16.19
N PRO A 114 8.43 13.76 -17.36
CA PRO A 114 7.70 12.87 -18.27
C PRO A 114 8.59 11.76 -18.87
N ASN A 115 9.91 11.85 -18.72
CA ASN A 115 10.86 10.85 -19.21
C ASN A 115 11.21 9.78 -18.16
N LEU A 116 10.70 9.88 -16.93
CA LEU A 116 10.85 8.83 -15.91
C LEU A 116 9.68 7.85 -16.01
N GLU A 117 9.95 6.68 -16.58
CA GLU A 117 8.97 5.60 -16.72
C GLU A 117 9.34 4.46 -15.76
N ILE A 118 8.45 4.14 -14.80
CA ILE A 118 8.62 2.97 -13.94
C ILE A 118 8.12 1.76 -14.70
N LYS A 119 9.03 0.86 -15.06
CA LYS A 119 8.73 -0.44 -15.69
C LYS A 119 8.93 -1.57 -14.69
N TYR A 120 8.12 -2.60 -14.83
CA TYR A 120 8.34 -3.88 -14.16
C TYR A 120 9.24 -4.73 -15.04
N ASP A 121 10.22 -5.40 -14.44
CA ASP A 121 10.98 -6.42 -15.16
C ASP A 121 10.06 -7.63 -15.38
N ILE A 122 9.89 -8.03 -16.63
CA ILE A 122 8.96 -9.10 -17.05
C ILE A 122 9.66 -10.46 -17.11
N ASN A 123 10.97 -10.50 -16.87
CA ASN A 123 11.77 -11.70 -16.94
C ASN A 123 12.07 -12.23 -15.54
N ASN A 124 11.24 -13.15 -15.06
CA ASN A 124 11.61 -14.14 -14.04
C ASN A 124 10.84 -15.44 -14.31
#